data_AF-A0A355KUB2-F1
#
_entry.id   AF-A0A355KUB2-F1
#
_cell.length_a   1.000
_cell.length_b   1.000
_cell.length_c   1.000
_cell.angle_alpha   90.00
_cell.angle_beta   90.00
_cell.angle_gamma   90.00
#
_symmetry.space_group_name_H-M   'P 1'
#
loop_
_entity.id
_entity.type
_entity.pdbx_description
1 polymer ?
#
loop_
_entity_poly.entity_id
_entity_poly.type
_entity_poly.pdbx_seq_one_letter_code
_entity_poly.pdbx_strand_id
1 'polypeptide(L)'
;MKNANVRLDDIDLIAVNKGPGSFTGIRIGVAAAKGMADVLKIPVYGASTLGSMAYNLIDSDCIACCAMDARCGQVYYALFDITDGKITRLTEDNADSIENVEKKLKEYKKIKFIVGDGAEICYNNLKNIDDVRLASQTHRFQSAIGVCFEAMNAPEDQYIESAMLVPEYLRLPQAERELRAKLHK
;
A
#
# COMPACT_ATOMS: atom_id res chain seq x y z
N MET A 1 14.74 17.93 0.36
CA MET A 1 16.15 18.39 0.51
C MET A 1 16.25 19.90 0.61
N LYS A 2 16.15 20.69 -0.47
CA LYS A 2 16.25 22.18 -0.37
C LYS A 2 15.30 22.81 0.64
N ASN A 3 14.02 22.48 0.60
CA ASN A 3 13.01 23.03 1.53
C ASN A 3 13.16 22.54 2.98
N ALA A 4 13.88 21.44 3.19
CA ALA A 4 14.13 20.87 4.52
C ALA A 4 15.53 21.20 5.05
N ASN A 5 16.35 21.92 4.26
CA ASN A 5 17.77 22.17 4.53
C ASN A 5 18.58 20.88 4.85
N VAL A 6 18.28 19.79 4.13
CA VAL A 6 18.93 18.47 4.27
C VAL A 6 19.82 18.20 3.05
N ARG A 7 21.04 17.71 3.28
CA ARG A 7 22.00 17.29 2.25
C ARG A 7 21.76 15.82 1.86
N LEU A 8 22.31 15.42 0.72
CA LEU A 8 22.31 14.01 0.30
C LEU A 8 23.01 13.10 1.31
N ASP A 9 24.11 13.59 1.88
CA ASP A 9 24.93 12.85 2.85
C ASP A 9 24.25 12.69 4.23
N ASP A 10 23.13 13.37 4.47
CA ASP A 10 22.35 13.30 5.71
C ASP A 10 21.25 12.20 5.65
N ILE A 11 21.21 11.42 4.57
CA ILE A 11 20.18 10.40 4.33
C ILE A 11 20.78 9.02 4.62
N ASP A 12 20.26 8.35 5.64
CA ASP A 12 20.73 7.02 6.05
C ASP A 12 19.90 5.85 5.48
N LEU A 13 18.69 6.14 4.95
CA LEU A 13 17.76 5.14 4.43
C LEU A 13 16.88 5.75 3.32
N ILE A 14 16.63 4.98 2.27
CA ILE A 14 15.61 5.31 1.27
C ILE A 14 14.44 4.35 1.40
N ALA A 15 13.23 4.87 1.59
CA ALA A 15 12.01 4.07 1.61
C ALA A 15 11.19 4.33 0.35
N VAL A 16 10.60 3.26 -0.22
CA VAL A 16 9.75 3.36 -1.41
C VAL A 16 8.65 2.31 -1.37
N ASN A 17 7.47 2.66 -1.85
CA ASN A 17 6.40 1.70 -2.08
C ASN A 17 6.81 0.70 -3.18
N LYS A 18 6.91 -0.58 -2.82
CA LYS A 18 7.18 -1.67 -3.77
C LYS A 18 5.92 -2.29 -4.36
N GLY A 19 4.74 -1.97 -3.83
CA GLY A 19 3.44 -2.42 -4.34
C GLY A 19 2.45 -2.77 -3.22
N PRO A 20 1.22 -3.17 -3.55
CA PRO A 20 0.62 -3.19 -4.89
C PRO A 20 0.29 -1.78 -5.44
N GLY A 21 0.03 -1.66 -6.74
CA GLY A 21 -0.21 -0.37 -7.39
C GLY A 21 0.06 -0.39 -8.91
N SER A 22 0.15 0.79 -9.51
CA SER A 22 0.40 0.91 -10.96
C SER A 22 1.73 0.29 -11.36
N PHE A 23 1.70 -0.65 -12.32
CA PHE A 23 2.89 -1.33 -12.83
C PHE A 23 3.99 -0.36 -13.25
N THR A 24 3.62 0.69 -13.98
CA THR A 24 4.56 1.73 -14.42
C THR A 24 5.08 2.55 -13.24
N GLY A 25 4.17 2.98 -12.34
CA GLY A 25 4.53 3.83 -11.21
C GLY A 25 5.48 3.15 -10.23
N ILE A 26 5.19 1.90 -9.86
CA ILE A 26 6.04 1.12 -8.96
C ILE A 26 7.43 0.91 -9.57
N ARG A 27 7.50 0.55 -10.86
CA ARG A 27 8.79 0.35 -11.53
C ARG A 27 9.65 1.61 -11.54
N ILE A 28 9.05 2.75 -11.84
CA ILE A 28 9.75 4.04 -11.84
C ILE A 28 10.23 4.37 -10.43
N GLY A 29 9.35 4.26 -9.43
CA GLY A 29 9.68 4.56 -8.03
C GLY A 29 10.80 3.66 -7.51
N VAL A 30 10.67 2.35 -7.68
CA VAL A 30 11.69 1.37 -7.29
C VAL A 30 13.01 1.63 -8.01
N ALA A 31 13.01 1.86 -9.33
CA ALA A 31 14.24 2.14 -10.07
C ALA A 31 14.94 3.43 -9.58
N ALA A 32 14.18 4.48 -9.29
CA ALA A 32 14.71 5.73 -8.75
C ALA A 32 15.33 5.51 -7.36
N ALA A 33 14.61 4.83 -6.46
CA ALA A 33 15.10 4.51 -5.12
C ALA A 33 16.38 3.67 -5.18
N LYS A 34 16.41 2.63 -6.03
CA LYS A 34 17.60 1.80 -6.26
C LYS A 34 18.80 2.62 -6.71
N GLY A 35 18.61 3.48 -7.72
CA GLY A 35 19.69 4.32 -8.25
C GLY A 35 20.25 5.29 -7.21
N MET A 36 19.38 5.93 -6.43
CA MET A 36 19.81 6.84 -5.36
C MET A 36 20.56 6.10 -4.25
N ALA A 37 20.02 4.96 -3.79
CA ALA A 37 20.63 4.18 -2.73
C ALA A 37 21.98 3.56 -3.14
N ASP A 38 22.10 3.13 -4.40
CA ASP A 38 23.37 2.60 -4.91
C ASP A 38 24.47 3.66 -4.98
N VAL A 39 24.13 4.91 -5.34
CA VAL A 39 25.10 6.01 -5.35
C VAL A 39 25.50 6.40 -3.93
N LEU A 40 24.53 6.47 -3.02
CA LEU A 40 24.74 6.87 -1.61
C LEU A 40 25.33 5.76 -0.74
N LYS A 41 25.30 4.51 -1.22
CA LYS A 41 25.75 3.31 -0.47
C LYS A 41 25.01 3.14 0.85
N ILE A 42 23.70 3.39 0.83
CA ILE A 42 22.79 3.26 1.97
C ILE A 42 21.74 2.17 1.71
N PRO A 43 21.17 1.57 2.77
CA PRO A 43 20.10 0.58 2.63
C PRO A 43 18.81 1.18 2.05
N VAL A 44 17.91 0.29 1.64
CA VAL A 44 16.58 0.62 1.11
C VAL A 44 15.51 -0.19 1.81
N TYR A 45 14.35 0.43 2.04
CA TYR A 45 13.15 -0.24 2.54
C TYR A 45 12.06 -0.26 1.47
N GLY A 46 11.56 -1.45 1.16
CA GLY A 46 10.43 -1.65 0.23
C GLY A 46 9.12 -1.76 0.99
N ALA A 47 8.41 -0.65 1.15
CA ALA A 47 7.15 -0.56 1.89
C ALA A 47 5.96 -1.17 1.11
N SER A 48 4.99 -1.73 1.84
CA SER A 48 3.69 -2.09 1.26
C SER A 48 2.86 -0.83 1.04
N THR A 49 2.35 -0.63 -0.16
CA THR A 49 1.52 0.54 -0.47
C THR A 49 0.25 0.55 0.37
N LEU A 50 -0.31 -0.63 0.65
CA LEU A 50 -1.49 -0.77 1.52
C LEU A 50 -1.11 -0.55 2.99
N GLY A 51 0.04 -1.08 3.43
CA GLY A 51 0.57 -0.86 4.78
C GLY A 51 0.82 0.61 5.08
N SER A 52 1.43 1.32 4.15
CA SER A 52 1.73 2.75 4.25
C SER A 52 0.47 3.59 4.37
N MET A 53 -0.64 3.18 3.76
CA MET A 53 -1.92 3.90 3.92
C MET A 53 -2.54 3.74 5.30
N ALA A 54 -2.30 2.63 6.00
CA ALA A 54 -2.80 2.43 7.35
C ALA A 54 -2.22 3.46 8.33
N TYR A 55 -0.98 3.94 8.11
CA TYR A 55 -0.36 5.00 8.90
C TYR A 55 -1.08 6.35 8.81
N ASN A 56 -1.90 6.59 7.79
CA ASN A 56 -2.74 7.78 7.76
C ASN A 56 -3.83 7.78 8.85
N LEU A 57 -4.12 6.62 9.44
CA LEU A 57 -5.14 6.42 10.46
C LEU A 57 -4.55 6.00 11.82
N ILE A 58 -3.25 6.24 12.04
CA ILE A 58 -2.51 5.76 13.23
C ILE A 58 -3.20 6.10 14.57
N ASP A 59 -3.93 7.22 14.63
CA ASP A 59 -4.63 7.72 15.82
C ASP A 59 -6.14 7.39 15.86
N SER A 60 -6.62 6.46 15.01
CA SER A 60 -8.07 6.25 14.80
C SER A 60 -8.70 5.09 15.60
N ASP A 61 -7.89 4.29 16.30
CA ASP A 61 -8.29 3.09 17.07
C ASP A 61 -9.39 2.27 16.39
N CYS A 62 -9.03 1.62 15.28
CA CYS A 62 -9.97 0.95 14.39
C CYS A 62 -9.34 -0.14 13.53
N ILE A 63 -10.19 -0.99 12.94
CA ILE A 63 -9.78 -1.78 11.78
C ILE A 63 -9.99 -0.95 10.51
N ALA A 64 -8.93 -0.79 9.73
CA ALA A 64 -8.95 -0.09 8.45
C ALA A 64 -8.83 -1.07 7.28
N CYS A 65 -9.65 -0.86 6.24
CA CYS A 65 -9.51 -1.49 4.94
C CYS A 65 -8.74 -0.55 4.01
N CYS A 66 -7.50 -0.89 3.72
CA CYS A 66 -6.69 -0.17 2.74
C CYS A 66 -6.96 -0.78 1.37
N ALA A 67 -7.46 0.01 0.43
CA ALA A 67 -8.00 -0.41 -0.85
C ALA A 67 -7.53 0.47 -2.02
N MET A 68 -7.01 -0.14 -3.07
CA MET A 68 -6.62 0.53 -4.32
C MET A 68 -7.36 -0.02 -5.52
N ASP A 69 -7.71 0.83 -6.49
CA ASP A 69 -8.34 0.40 -7.74
C ASP A 69 -7.37 -0.48 -8.54
N ALA A 70 -7.66 -1.79 -8.64
CA ALA A 70 -6.87 -2.71 -9.43
C ALA A 70 -7.30 -2.75 -10.91
N ARG A 71 -8.31 -1.97 -11.30
CA ARG A 71 -9.00 -1.98 -12.61
C ARG A 71 -9.80 -3.26 -12.88
N CYS A 72 -10.72 -3.17 -13.83
CA CYS A 72 -11.59 -4.26 -14.28
C CYS A 72 -12.46 -4.84 -13.15
N GLY A 73 -13.04 -3.98 -12.31
CA GLY A 73 -13.93 -4.39 -11.23
C GLY A 73 -13.24 -5.10 -10.06
N GLN A 74 -11.91 -4.99 -9.96
CA GLN A 74 -11.13 -5.55 -8.87
C GLN A 74 -10.44 -4.48 -8.05
N VAL A 75 -10.14 -4.83 -6.81
CA VAL A 75 -9.50 -3.95 -5.82
C VAL A 75 -8.32 -4.70 -5.19
N TYR A 76 -7.20 -3.99 -5.04
CA TYR A 76 -6.13 -4.44 -4.15
C TYR A 76 -6.48 -4.05 -2.74
N TYR A 77 -6.52 -4.99 -1.80
CA TYR A 77 -6.89 -4.66 -0.42
C TYR A 77 -6.12 -5.45 0.63
N ALA A 78 -6.00 -4.84 1.80
CA ALA A 78 -5.50 -5.48 3.01
C ALA A 78 -6.16 -4.83 4.23
N LEU A 79 -6.28 -5.61 5.30
CA LEU A 79 -6.87 -5.19 6.56
C LEU A 79 -5.79 -4.97 7.61
N PHE A 80 -5.93 -3.88 8.36
CA PHE A 80 -5.02 -3.48 9.41
C PHE A 80 -5.80 -3.14 10.67
N ASP A 81 -5.40 -3.72 11.79
CA ASP A 81 -5.84 -3.29 13.11
C ASP A 81 -4.92 -2.17 13.56
N ILE A 82 -5.51 -1.04 13.92
CA ILE A 82 -4.83 0.13 14.43
C ILE A 82 -5.32 0.31 15.85
N THR A 83 -4.46 0.08 16.84
CA THR A 83 -4.79 0.19 18.25
C THR A 83 -3.60 0.78 19.00
N ASP A 84 -3.83 1.80 19.82
CA ASP A 84 -2.81 2.45 20.65
C ASP A 84 -1.58 2.93 19.84
N GLY A 85 -1.83 3.52 18.67
CA GLY A 85 -0.77 4.00 17.77
C GLY A 85 0.10 2.91 17.15
N LYS A 86 -0.36 1.65 17.16
CA LYS A 86 0.32 0.51 16.53
C LYS A 86 -0.52 -0.08 15.43
N ILE A 87 0.13 -0.46 14.34
CA ILE A 87 -0.49 -1.11 13.19
C ILE A 87 -0.14 -2.57 13.19
N THR A 88 -1.16 -3.43 13.22
CA THR A 88 -1.04 -4.88 13.06
C THR A 88 -1.73 -5.29 11.77
N ARG A 89 -0.98 -5.90 10.85
CA ARG A 89 -1.53 -6.44 9.62
C ARG A 89 -2.39 -7.68 9.92
N LEU A 90 -3.64 -7.67 9.45
CA LEU A 90 -4.60 -8.77 9.63
C LEU A 90 -4.69 -9.68 8.41
N THR A 91 -4.38 -9.17 7.22
CA THR A 91 -4.37 -9.94 5.97
C THR A 91 -3.16 -9.56 5.10
N GLU A 92 -2.74 -10.50 4.25
CA GLU A 92 -1.81 -10.21 3.16
C GLU A 92 -2.42 -9.19 2.17
N ASP A 93 -1.61 -8.69 1.24
CA ASP A 93 -2.10 -7.86 0.15
C ASP A 93 -2.84 -8.75 -0.86
N ASN A 94 -4.15 -8.53 -1.02
CA ASN A 94 -5.03 -9.34 -1.85
C ASN A 94 -5.46 -8.57 -3.09
N ALA A 95 -5.85 -9.29 -4.15
CA ALA A 95 -6.46 -8.72 -5.35
C ALA A 95 -7.76 -9.46 -5.65
N ASP A 96 -8.90 -8.83 -5.43
CA ASP A 96 -10.20 -9.52 -5.51
C ASP A 96 -11.33 -8.63 -6.05
N SER A 97 -12.48 -9.24 -6.37
CA SER A 97 -13.70 -8.51 -6.73
C SER A 97 -14.32 -7.85 -5.50
N ILE A 98 -15.14 -6.82 -5.72
CA ILE A 98 -15.76 -6.07 -4.63
C ILE A 98 -16.69 -6.96 -3.79
N GLU A 99 -17.36 -7.94 -4.40
CA GLU A 99 -18.23 -8.87 -3.69
C GLU A 99 -17.45 -9.74 -2.69
N ASN A 100 -16.24 -10.17 -3.06
CA ASN A 100 -15.39 -10.96 -2.17
C ASN A 100 -14.74 -10.08 -1.09
N VAL A 101 -14.39 -8.83 -1.42
CA VAL A 101 -14.00 -7.84 -0.41
C VAL A 101 -15.14 -7.69 0.61
N GLU A 102 -16.40 -7.49 0.18
CA GLU A 102 -17.55 -7.36 1.10
C GLU A 102 -17.67 -8.57 2.03
N LYS A 103 -17.56 -9.80 1.49
CA LYS A 103 -17.59 -11.02 2.30
C LYS A 103 -16.48 -11.04 3.33
N LYS A 104 -15.25 -10.68 2.91
CA LYS A 104 -14.09 -10.68 3.80
C LYS A 104 -14.25 -9.65 4.92
N LEU A 105 -14.70 -8.44 4.59
CA LEU A 105 -14.93 -7.38 5.56
C LEU A 105 -15.96 -7.77 6.63
N LYS A 106 -17.00 -8.56 6.28
CA LYS A 106 -18.00 -9.08 7.23
C LYS A 106 -17.45 -10.04 8.28
N GLU A 107 -16.28 -10.65 8.04
CA GLU A 107 -15.63 -11.51 9.03
C GLU A 107 -15.10 -10.72 10.24
N TYR A 108 -15.01 -9.38 10.12
CA TYR A 108 -14.42 -8.50 11.13
C TYR A 108 -15.49 -7.55 11.70
N LYS A 109 -15.68 -7.56 13.02
CA LYS A 109 -16.74 -6.81 13.72
C LYS A 109 -16.44 -5.32 13.99
N LYS A 110 -15.32 -4.77 13.48
CA LYS A 110 -14.81 -3.42 13.86
C LYS A 110 -14.19 -2.62 12.71
N ILE A 111 -14.54 -2.94 11.46
CA ILE A 111 -14.05 -2.17 10.33
C ILE A 111 -14.74 -0.81 10.35
N LYS A 112 -13.95 0.25 10.50
CA LYS A 112 -14.47 1.62 10.65
C LYS A 112 -14.19 2.47 9.44
N PHE A 113 -13.04 2.26 8.80
CA PHE A 113 -12.60 3.10 7.70
C PHE A 113 -12.16 2.31 6.48
N ILE A 114 -12.47 2.84 5.31
CA ILE A 114 -11.85 2.47 4.04
C ILE A 114 -10.96 3.62 3.58
N VAL A 115 -9.72 3.28 3.22
CA VAL A 115 -8.70 4.21 2.73
C VAL A 115 -8.15 3.73 1.39
N GLY A 116 -7.59 4.66 0.63
CA GLY A 116 -6.98 4.51 -0.68
C GLY A 116 -7.85 5.02 -1.83
N ASP A 117 -7.28 5.02 -3.02
CA ASP A 117 -7.93 5.42 -4.26
C ASP A 117 -9.01 4.42 -4.72
N GLY A 118 -8.98 3.19 -4.19
CA GLY A 118 -10.06 2.21 -4.32
C GLY A 118 -11.17 2.36 -3.27
N ALA A 119 -11.04 3.27 -2.31
CA ALA A 119 -11.96 3.35 -1.18
C ALA A 119 -13.39 3.70 -1.59
N GLU A 120 -13.57 4.65 -2.51
CA GLU A 120 -14.90 5.02 -3.01
C GLU A 120 -15.57 3.88 -3.77
N ILE A 121 -14.78 3.13 -4.56
CA ILE A 121 -15.26 1.96 -5.29
C ILE A 121 -15.76 0.90 -4.31
N CYS A 122 -15.01 0.61 -3.24
CA CYS A 122 -15.47 -0.27 -2.19
C CYS A 122 -16.72 0.30 -1.52
N TYR A 123 -16.63 1.48 -0.91
CA TYR A 123 -17.71 2.07 -0.13
C TYR A 123 -19.05 2.15 -0.86
N ASN A 124 -19.06 2.57 -2.13
CA ASN A 124 -20.29 2.70 -2.91
C ASN A 124 -20.93 1.35 -3.28
N ASN A 125 -20.16 0.26 -3.25
CA ASN A 125 -20.62 -1.07 -3.63
C ASN A 125 -20.81 -2.00 -2.44
N LEU A 126 -20.31 -1.64 -1.25
CA LEU A 126 -20.58 -2.35 0.00
C LEU A 126 -22.01 -2.07 0.45
N LYS A 127 -22.89 -3.06 0.34
CA LYS A 127 -24.32 -2.88 0.65
C LYS A 127 -24.70 -3.28 2.07
N ASN A 128 -23.95 -4.17 2.70
CA ASN A 128 -24.35 -4.80 3.97
C ASN A 128 -23.20 -4.81 4.99
N ILE A 129 -22.53 -3.68 5.17
CA ILE A 129 -21.57 -3.52 6.28
C ILE A 129 -21.95 -2.27 7.06
N ASP A 130 -22.30 -2.48 8.32
CA ASP A 130 -22.73 -1.42 9.23
C ASP A 130 -21.53 -0.58 9.71
N ASP A 131 -21.77 0.72 9.89
CA ASP A 131 -20.84 1.71 10.48
C ASP A 131 -19.45 1.85 9.82
N VAL A 132 -19.32 1.43 8.56
CA VAL A 132 -18.13 1.71 7.74
C VAL A 132 -18.21 3.13 7.17
N ARG A 133 -17.09 3.85 7.15
CA ARG A 133 -16.96 5.19 6.56
C ARG A 133 -15.77 5.28 5.64
N LEU A 134 -15.83 6.21 4.68
CA LEU A 134 -14.62 6.65 4.00
C LEU A 134 -13.77 7.49 4.96
N ALA A 135 -12.46 7.30 4.96
CA ALA A 135 -11.58 8.26 5.63
C ALA A 135 -11.75 9.66 5.02
N SER A 136 -11.47 10.67 5.84
CA SER A 136 -11.44 12.08 5.41
C SER A 136 -10.49 12.27 4.23
N GLN A 137 -10.76 13.25 3.36
CA GLN A 137 -9.95 13.48 2.15
C GLN A 137 -8.44 13.62 2.42
N THR A 138 -8.05 14.20 3.57
CA THR A 138 -6.65 14.37 3.97
C THR A 138 -5.94 13.08 4.36
N HIS A 139 -6.68 12.06 4.80
CA HIS A 139 -6.15 10.78 5.26
C HIS A 139 -6.46 9.62 4.30
N ARG A 140 -7.26 9.87 3.26
CA ARG A 140 -7.76 8.81 2.39
C ARG A 140 -6.69 8.28 1.45
N PHE A 141 -5.83 9.11 0.88
CA PHE A 141 -4.96 8.69 -0.22
C PHE A 141 -3.55 8.28 0.22
N GLN A 142 -2.81 7.62 -0.68
CA GLN A 142 -1.41 7.26 -0.47
C GLN A 142 -0.58 8.51 -0.12
N SER A 143 0.29 8.37 0.86
CA SER A 143 1.18 9.45 1.32
C SER A 143 2.60 8.95 1.49
N ALA A 144 3.58 9.75 1.08
CA ALA A 144 4.99 9.47 1.33
C ALA A 144 5.31 9.44 2.84
N ILE A 145 4.53 10.14 3.67
CA ILE A 145 4.68 10.13 5.13
C ILE A 145 4.43 8.73 5.68
N GLY A 146 3.38 8.04 5.19
CA GLY A 146 3.08 6.67 5.59
C GLY A 146 4.19 5.69 5.23
N VAL A 147 4.85 5.89 4.08
CA VAL A 147 6.01 5.10 3.65
C VAL A 147 7.18 5.27 4.62
N CYS A 148 7.45 6.51 5.04
CA CYS A 148 8.49 6.79 6.03
C CYS A 148 8.16 6.16 7.38
N PHE A 149 6.92 6.26 7.86
CA PHE A 149 6.53 5.64 9.13
C PHE A 149 6.60 4.12 9.08
N GLU A 150 6.19 3.49 7.97
CA GLU A 150 6.33 2.05 7.80
C GLU A 150 7.81 1.63 7.89
N ALA A 151 8.71 2.36 7.22
CA ALA A 151 10.14 2.10 7.28
C ALA A 151 10.71 2.30 8.70
N MET A 152 10.33 3.38 9.40
CA MET A 152 10.82 3.70 10.74
C MET A 152 10.36 2.71 11.82
N ASN A 153 9.21 2.06 11.61
CA ASN A 153 8.69 1.04 12.53
C ASN A 153 9.04 -0.39 12.11
N ALA A 154 9.70 -0.56 10.96
CA ALA A 154 10.17 -1.85 10.52
C ALA A 154 11.46 -2.24 11.27
N PRO A 155 11.64 -3.53 11.58
CA PRO A 155 12.92 -4.05 12.06
C PRO A 155 14.05 -3.77 11.05
N GLU A 156 15.26 -3.48 11.54
CA GLU A 156 16.42 -3.17 10.70
C GLU A 156 16.83 -4.31 9.76
N ASP A 157 16.50 -5.57 10.09
CA ASP A 157 16.75 -6.72 9.22
C ASP A 157 15.88 -6.74 7.94
N GLN A 158 14.88 -5.87 7.87
CA GLN A 158 14.10 -5.63 6.65
C GLN A 158 14.69 -4.54 5.76
N TYR A 159 15.76 -3.87 6.20
CA TYR A 159 16.50 -2.92 5.38
C TYR A 159 17.45 -3.70 4.48
N ILE A 160 17.22 -3.60 3.17
CA ILE A 160 17.89 -4.43 2.18
C ILE A 160 18.84 -3.60 1.31
N GLU A 161 19.79 -4.29 0.69
CA GLU A 161 20.60 -3.69 -0.35
C GLU A 161 19.74 -3.28 -1.55
N SER A 162 20.10 -2.18 -2.20
CA SER A 162 19.39 -1.66 -3.37
C SER A 162 19.23 -2.71 -4.48
N ALA A 163 20.22 -3.59 -4.68
CA ALA A 163 20.18 -4.67 -5.65
C ALA A 163 18.98 -5.62 -5.43
N MET A 164 18.64 -5.89 -4.18
CA MET A 164 17.58 -6.82 -3.76
C MET A 164 16.18 -6.21 -3.83
N LEU A 165 16.06 -4.88 -3.91
CA LEU A 165 14.76 -4.23 -4.03
C LEU A 165 14.10 -4.58 -5.37
N VAL A 166 12.93 -5.22 -5.30
CA VAL A 166 12.12 -5.59 -6.46
C VAL A 166 10.68 -5.11 -6.29
N PRO A 167 10.02 -4.68 -7.38
CA PRO A 167 8.58 -4.46 -7.38
C PRO A 167 7.78 -5.71 -7.00
N GLU A 168 6.71 -5.51 -6.25
CA GLU A 168 5.74 -6.53 -5.88
C GLU A 168 4.49 -6.37 -6.75
N TYR A 169 4.18 -7.41 -7.54
CA TYR A 169 3.03 -7.43 -8.43
C TYR A 169 2.05 -8.51 -8.01
N LEU A 170 0.88 -8.10 -7.50
CA LEU A 170 -0.21 -9.04 -7.19
C LEU A 170 -0.99 -9.50 -8.43
N ARG A 171 -0.86 -8.78 -9.56
CA ARG A 171 -1.48 -9.17 -10.83
C ARG A 171 -0.45 -9.05 -11.94
N LEU A 172 -0.57 -9.95 -12.92
CA LEU A 172 0.20 -9.87 -14.15
C LEU A 172 -0.11 -8.57 -14.90
N PRO A 173 0.88 -8.03 -15.66
CA PRO A 173 0.67 -6.88 -16.54
C PRO A 173 -0.53 -7.08 -17.47
N GLN A 174 -1.20 -5.98 -17.83
CA GLN A 174 -2.39 -6.03 -18.68
C GLN A 174 -2.13 -6.79 -20.00
N ALA A 175 -1.00 -6.51 -20.67
CA ALA A 175 -0.63 -7.17 -21.92
C ALA A 175 -0.53 -8.70 -21.80
N GLU A 176 0.04 -9.21 -20.69
CA GLU A 176 0.15 -10.64 -20.46
C GLU A 176 -1.20 -11.29 -20.15
N ARG A 177 -2.08 -10.59 -19.42
CA ARG A 177 -3.44 -11.07 -19.15
C ARG A 177 -4.26 -11.16 -20.44
N GLU A 178 -4.17 -10.15 -21.30
CA GLU A 178 -4.85 -10.13 -22.60
C GLU A 178 -4.31 -11.24 -23.52
N LEU A 179 -2.99 -11.49 -23.52
CA LEU A 179 -2.38 -12.59 -24.26
C LEU A 179 -2.88 -13.95 -23.77
N ARG A 180 -2.87 -14.20 -22.44
CA ARG A 180 -3.40 -15.45 -21.87
C ARG A 180 -4.88 -15.65 -22.16
N ALA A 181 -5.68 -14.59 -22.08
CA ALA A 181 -7.11 -14.65 -22.42
C ALA A 181 -7.36 -14.99 -23.90
N LYS A 182 -6.44 -14.64 -24.80
CA LYS A 182 -6.50 -15.03 -26.23
C LYS A 182 -6.03 -16.46 -26.48
N LEU A 183 -5.10 -16.98 -25.68
CA LEU A 183 -4.56 -18.35 -25.82
C LEU A 183 -5.48 -19.43 -25.23
N HIS A 184 -6.41 -19.05 -24.34
CA HIS A 184 -7.40 -19.96 -23.72
C HIS A 184 -8.81 -19.83 -24.32
N LYS A 185 -8.94 -19.21 -25.50
CA LYS A 185 -10.15 -19.23 -26.35
C LYS A 185 -9.90 -20.13 -27.57
#